data_AF-A0A7W1L870-F1
#
_entry.id   AF-A0A7W1L870-F1
#
_cell.length_a   1.000
_cell.length_b   1.000
_cell.length_c   1.000
_cell.angle_alpha   90.00
_cell.angle_beta   90.00
_cell.angle_gamma   90.00
#
_symmetry.space_group_name_H-M   'P 1'
#
loop_
_entity.id
_entity.type
_entity.pdbx_description
1 polymer ?
#
loop_
_entity_poly.entity_id
_entity_poly.type
_entity_poly.pdbx_seq_one_letter_code
_entity_poly.pdbx_strand_id
1 'polypeptide(L)'
;MPHTHLDLIVHDTRWIEQSCPRLLALLTSLSHAMTLYRTGPEARSAMDPLVIADGRHFLHRFHVDHARAALAIEQAQEAKPLVARFDEIWATGEPGLGGSVLGL
;
A
#
# COMPACT_ATOMS: atom_id res chain seq x y z
N MET A 1 1.44 -3.80 -22.82
CA MET A 1 1.83 -2.54 -22.16
C MET A 1 1.98 -2.84 -20.68
N PRO A 2 3.09 -2.48 -20.02
CA PRO A 2 3.14 -2.62 -18.57
C PRO A 2 2.07 -1.70 -17.98
N HIS A 3 1.08 -2.27 -17.30
CA HIS A 3 0.11 -1.48 -16.53
C HIS A 3 0.84 -1.04 -15.27
N THR A 4 1.33 0.20 -15.26
CA THR A 4 1.87 0.81 -14.03
C THR A 4 0.69 1.06 -13.11
N HIS A 5 0.59 0.27 -12.05
CA HIS A 5 -0.44 0.41 -11.01
C HIS A 5 0.23 0.63 -9.66
N LEU A 6 -0.40 1.42 -8.80
CA LEU A 6 0.05 1.65 -7.43
C LEU A 6 -1.07 1.28 -6.45
N ASP A 7 -0.80 0.26 -5.65
CA ASP A 7 -1.68 -0.21 -4.59
C ASP A 7 -1.16 0.25 -3.23
N LEU A 8 -1.98 0.99 -2.50
CA LEU A 8 -1.69 1.46 -1.16
C LEU A 8 -2.71 0.88 -0.18
N ILE A 9 -2.23 0.36 0.95
CA ILE A 9 -3.10 -0.01 2.06
C ILE A 9 -2.50 0.50 3.37
N VAL A 10 -3.30 1.20 4.17
CA VAL A 10 -2.86 1.87 5.40
C VAL A 10 -3.84 1.60 6.55
N HIS A 11 -3.40 1.67 7.80
CA HIS A 11 -4.32 1.49 8.93
C HIS A 11 -5.34 2.61 9.07
N ASP A 12 -4.96 3.82 8.64
CA ASP A 12 -5.73 5.03 8.83
C ASP A 12 -5.46 6.03 7.70
N THR A 13 -6.52 6.49 7.05
CA THR A 13 -6.45 7.45 5.95
C THR A 13 -6.50 8.90 6.40
N ARG A 14 -6.80 9.19 7.68
CA ARG A 14 -6.95 10.56 8.20
C ARG A 14 -5.73 11.43 7.92
N TRP A 15 -4.52 10.89 8.09
CA TRP A 15 -3.29 11.63 7.78
C TRP A 15 -3.18 11.97 6.29
N ILE A 16 -3.53 11.04 5.41
CA ILE A 16 -3.54 11.25 3.96
C ILE A 16 -4.54 12.35 3.61
N GLU A 17 -5.76 12.27 4.16
CA GLU A 17 -6.84 13.22 3.92
C GLU A 17 -6.52 14.63 4.40
N GLN A 18 -5.85 14.77 5.54
CA GLN A 18 -5.61 16.07 6.18
C GLN A 18 -4.27 16.71 5.80
N SER A 19 -3.26 15.88 5.48
CA SER A 19 -1.87 16.35 5.38
C SER A 19 -1.18 16.01 4.06
N CYS A 20 -1.81 15.22 3.17
CA CYS A 20 -1.21 14.80 1.90
C CYS A 20 -2.02 15.29 0.67
N PRO A 21 -2.23 16.61 0.47
CA PRO A 21 -3.05 17.12 -0.62
C PRO A 21 -2.53 16.73 -2.02
N ARG A 22 -1.20 16.59 -2.18
CA ARG A 22 -0.60 16.11 -3.42
C ARG A 22 -0.95 14.64 -3.71
N LEU A 23 -0.98 13.79 -2.69
CA LEU A 23 -1.33 12.38 -2.86
C LEU A 23 -2.82 12.24 -3.19
N LEU A 24 -3.69 13.02 -2.55
CA LEU A 24 -5.12 13.06 -2.87
C LEU A 24 -5.34 13.48 -4.33
N ALA A 25 -4.67 14.52 -4.80
CA ALA A 25 -4.77 14.97 -6.19
C ALA A 25 -4.33 13.88 -7.19
N LEU A 26 -3.28 13.10 -6.86
CA LEU A 26 -2.86 11.96 -7.66
C LEU A 26 -3.91 10.83 -7.65
N LEU A 27 -4.43 10.46 -6.48
CA LEU A 27 -5.48 9.45 -6.35
C LEU A 27 -6.74 9.81 -7.15
N THR A 28 -7.11 11.09 -7.19
CA THR A 28 -8.24 11.57 -8.00
C THR A 28 -7.92 11.56 -9.49
N SER A 29 -6.77 12.10 -9.91
CA SER A 29 -6.42 12.24 -11.34
C SER A 29 -6.00 10.93 -12.00
N LEU A 30 -5.47 9.99 -11.23
CA LEU A 30 -4.95 8.69 -11.67
C LEU A 30 -5.73 7.54 -11.03
N SER A 31 -7.02 7.71 -10.76
CA SER A 31 -7.89 6.70 -10.14
C SER A 31 -7.96 5.37 -10.90
N HIS A 32 -7.65 5.38 -12.21
CA HIS A 32 -7.56 4.17 -13.05
C HIS A 32 -6.26 3.38 -12.85
N ALA A 33 -5.26 3.97 -12.18
CA ALA A 33 -3.91 3.43 -12.01
C ALA A 33 -3.45 3.43 -10.53
N MET A 34 -4.33 3.84 -9.60
CA MET A 34 -4.01 3.93 -8.18
C MET A 34 -5.20 3.46 -7.35
N THR A 35 -4.96 2.58 -6.39
CA THR A 35 -5.97 2.15 -5.41
C THR A 35 -5.46 2.40 -3.99
N LEU A 36 -6.32 2.96 -3.13
CA LEU A 36 -6.05 3.17 -1.71
C LEU A 36 -7.11 2.48 -0.87
N TYR A 37 -6.68 1.51 -0.06
CA TYR A 37 -7.48 0.85 0.94
C TYR A 37 -7.06 1.20 2.36
N ARG A 38 -7.98 0.98 3.28
CA ARG A 38 -7.70 0.91 4.71
C ARG A 38 -7.58 -0.56 5.10
N THR A 39 -6.64 -0.92 5.97
CA THR A 39 -6.57 -2.28 6.50
C THR A 39 -7.86 -2.63 7.23
N GLY A 40 -8.44 -3.78 6.90
CA GLY A 40 -9.54 -4.36 7.66
C GLY A 40 -9.12 -4.81 9.06
N PRO A 41 -10.07 -5.29 9.87
CA PRO A 41 -9.83 -5.67 11.26
C PRO A 41 -8.76 -6.75 11.41
N GLU A 42 -8.72 -7.72 10.50
CA GLU A 42 -7.81 -8.88 10.56
C GLU A 42 -6.34 -8.49 10.32
N ALA A 43 -6.08 -7.48 9.48
CA ALA A 43 -4.74 -7.00 9.17
C ALA A 43 -4.29 -5.81 10.03
N ARG A 44 -5.11 -5.37 10.99
CA ARG A 44 -4.83 -4.17 11.83
C ARG A 44 -3.69 -4.37 12.83
N SER A 45 -3.27 -5.62 13.05
CA SER A 45 -2.11 -5.97 13.87
C SER A 45 -0.78 -5.96 13.12
N ALA A 46 -0.78 -5.79 11.79
CA ALA A 46 0.43 -5.65 11.01
C ALA A 46 1.17 -4.37 11.46
N MET A 47 2.46 -4.47 11.76
CA MET A 47 3.25 -3.36 12.31
C MET A 47 4.55 -3.15 11.54
N ASP A 48 4.72 -3.82 10.42
CA ASP A 48 5.95 -3.95 9.66
C ASP A 48 5.79 -3.38 8.24
N PRO A 49 5.87 -2.04 8.08
CA PRO A 49 5.63 -1.38 6.81
C PRO A 49 6.53 -1.92 5.69
N LEU A 50 5.94 -2.09 4.52
CA LEU A 50 6.64 -2.57 3.32
C LEU A 50 6.29 -1.75 2.09
N VAL A 51 7.23 -1.69 1.15
CA VAL A 51 7.07 -1.17 -0.20
C VAL A 51 7.69 -2.18 -1.15
N ILE A 52 6.96 -2.54 -2.20
CA ILE A 52 7.41 -3.49 -3.22
C ILE A 52 7.29 -2.81 -4.59
N ALA A 53 8.29 -3.00 -5.45
CA ALA A 53 8.22 -2.62 -6.85
C ALA A 53 8.49 -3.83 -7.75
N ASP A 54 7.60 -4.04 -8.72
CA ASP A 54 7.69 -5.05 -9.78
C ASP A 54 7.98 -6.48 -9.31
N GLY A 55 7.58 -6.80 -8.07
CA GLY A 55 7.80 -8.11 -7.43
C GLY A 55 9.28 -8.49 -7.29
N ARG A 56 10.19 -7.52 -7.33
CA ARG A 56 11.66 -7.77 -7.35
C ARG A 56 12.49 -6.77 -6.56
N HIS A 57 11.92 -5.62 -6.21
CA HIS A 57 12.55 -4.66 -5.31
C HIS A 57 11.66 -4.50 -4.09
N PHE A 58 12.26 -4.34 -2.91
CA PHE A 58 11.50 -4.02 -1.72
C PHE A 58 12.29 -3.22 -0.70
N LEU A 59 11.54 -2.46 0.09
CA LEU A 59 11.96 -1.93 1.37
C LEU A 59 10.97 -2.43 2.42
N HIS A 60 11.46 -3.13 3.44
CA HIS A 60 10.63 -3.68 4.53
C HIS A 60 11.21 -3.32 5.88
N ARG A 61 10.45 -2.59 6.69
CA ARG A 61 10.78 -2.37 8.10
C ARG A 61 10.16 -3.49 8.93
N PHE A 62 10.93 -4.01 9.87
CA PHE A 62 10.46 -5.09 10.73
C PHE A 62 9.44 -4.62 11.79
N HIS A 63 9.40 -3.32 12.07
CA HIS A 63 8.42 -2.68 12.93
C HIS A 63 8.39 -1.16 12.66
N VAL A 64 7.23 -0.52 12.76
CA VAL A 64 7.01 0.89 12.40
C VAL A 64 7.85 1.87 13.24
N ASP A 65 8.02 1.57 14.53
CA ASP A 65 8.77 2.41 15.48
C ASP A 65 10.29 2.29 15.36
N HIS A 66 10.79 1.37 14.52
CA HIS A 66 12.22 1.10 14.41
C HIS A 66 12.73 1.47 13.02
N ALA A 67 13.91 2.09 12.95
CA ALA A 67 14.54 2.48 11.69
C ALA A 67 15.12 1.28 10.90
N ARG A 68 15.27 0.11 11.54
CA ARG A 68 15.87 -1.07 10.92
C ARG A 68 14.98 -1.60 9.79
N ALA A 69 15.56 -1.75 8.61
CA ALA A 69 14.88 -2.26 7.44
C ALA A 69 15.76 -3.22 6.63
N ALA A 70 15.13 -4.08 5.85
CA ALA A 70 15.75 -4.79 4.75
C ALA A 70 15.44 -4.05 3.44
N LEU A 71 16.47 -3.89 2.60
CA LEU A 71 16.37 -3.35 1.24
C LEU A 71 16.97 -4.39 0.30
N ALA A 72 16.21 -4.75 -0.74
CA ALA A 72 16.72 -5.59 -1.82
C ALA A 72 16.30 -5.02 -3.18
N ILE A 73 17.19 -5.16 -4.16
CA ILE A 73 17.03 -4.66 -5.53
C ILE A 73 17.32 -5.82 -6.48
N GLU A 74 16.42 -6.06 -7.46
CA GLU A 74 16.52 -7.18 -8.41
C GLU A 74 16.56 -8.56 -7.74
N GLN A 75 15.93 -8.71 -6.57
CA GLN A 75 15.85 -9.97 -5.83
C GLN A 75 14.41 -10.51 -5.81
N ALA A 76 13.94 -11.02 -6.96
CA ALA A 76 12.58 -11.54 -7.10
C ALA A 76 12.26 -12.69 -6.12
N GLN A 77 13.23 -13.56 -5.82
CA GLN A 77 13.01 -14.67 -4.89
C GLN A 77 12.83 -14.19 -3.44
N GLU A 78 13.56 -13.15 -3.03
CA GLU A 78 13.45 -12.56 -1.69
C GLU A 78 12.18 -11.69 -1.55
N ALA A 79 11.68 -11.11 -2.64
CA ALA A 79 10.46 -10.30 -2.64
C ALA A 79 9.17 -11.14 -2.49
N LYS A 80 9.16 -12.40 -2.95
CA LYS A 80 7.98 -13.31 -2.91
C LYS A 80 7.24 -13.34 -1.56
N PRO A 81 7.88 -13.57 -0.40
CA PRO A 81 7.18 -13.57 0.88
C PRO A 81 6.53 -12.23 1.23
N LEU A 82 7.13 -11.10 0.80
CA LEU A 82 6.54 -9.78 1.04
C LEU A 82 5.37 -9.50 0.11
N VAL A 83 5.43 -9.96 -1.14
CA VAL A 83 4.28 -9.91 -2.07
C VAL A 83 3.11 -10.69 -1.49
N ALA A 84 3.34 -11.94 -1.06
CA ALA A 84 2.29 -12.76 -0.44
C ALA A 84 1.70 -12.09 0.81
N ARG A 85 2.55 -11.51 1.68
CA ARG A 85 2.11 -10.75 2.86
C ARG A 85 1.27 -9.53 2.48
N PHE A 86 1.66 -8.79 1.44
CA PHE A 86 0.86 -7.68 0.94
C PHE A 86 -0.50 -8.15 0.43
N ASP A 87 -0.53 -9.23 -0.35
CA ASP A 87 -1.78 -9.81 -0.89
C ASP A 87 -2.72 -10.26 0.24
N GLU A 88 -2.18 -10.88 1.31
CA GLU A 88 -2.93 -11.25 2.51
C GLU A 88 -3.56 -10.03 3.20
N ILE A 89 -2.78 -8.96 3.41
CA ILE A 89 -3.27 -7.71 4.01
C ILE A 89 -4.33 -7.07 3.09
N TRP A 90 -4.06 -7.04 1.79
CA TRP A 90 -4.92 -6.45 0.76
C TRP A 90 -6.28 -7.14 0.66
N ALA A 91 -6.33 -8.46 0.78
CA ALA A 91 -7.55 -9.25 0.72
C ALA A 91 -8.56 -8.87 1.82
N THR A 92 -8.09 -8.28 2.93
CA THR A 92 -8.93 -7.79 4.03
C THR A 92 -9.24 -6.30 3.94
N GLY A 93 -8.79 -5.63 2.87
CA GLY A 93 -8.89 -4.19 2.70
C GLY A 93 -10.32 -3.68 2.61
N GLU A 94 -10.57 -2.56 3.27
CA GLU A 94 -11.80 -1.78 3.16
C GLU A 94 -11.54 -0.54 2.29
N PRO A 95 -12.57 0.03 1.62
CA PRO A 95 -12.42 1.29 0.89
C PRO A 95 -11.75 2.38 1.75
N GLY A 96 -10.62 2.92 1.25
CA GLY A 96 -9.73 3.77 2.05
C GLY A 96 -10.26 5.18 2.25
N LEU A 97 -10.64 5.87 1.17
CA LEU A 97 -11.25 7.19 1.25
C LEU A 97 -12.77 7.05 1.30
N GLY A 98 -13.42 7.82 2.16
CA GLY A 98 -14.88 7.86 2.29
C GLY A 98 -15.50 7.87 0.89
N GLY A 99 -16.30 6.83 0.60
CA GLY A 99 -16.66 6.42 -0.75
C GLY A 99 -16.88 7.62 -1.67
N SER A 100 -15.92 7.86 -2.56
CA SER A 100 -16.26 8.56 -3.79
C SER A 100 -17.26 7.64 -4.47
N VAL A 101 -18.53 8.05 -4.41
CA VAL A 101 -19.63 7.48 -5.16
C VAL A 101 -19.09 7.06 -6.53
N LEU A 102 -19.09 5.75 -6.76
CA LEU A 102 -19.04 5.20 -8.10
C LEU A 102 -20.18 5.87 -8.88
N GLY A 103 -19.84 6.67 -9.88
CA GLY A 103 -20.76 7.06 -10.94
C GLY A 103 -21.47 8.41 -10.73
N LEU A 104 -21.15 9.34 -11.63
CA LEU A 104 -22.19 10.03 -12.38
C LEU A 104 -23.07 9.00 -13.12
#